data_AF-A0A2V9K276-F1
#
_entry.id   AF-A0A2V9K276-F1
#
_cell.length_a   1.000
_cell.length_b   1.000
_cell.length_c   1.000
_cell.angle_alpha   90.00
_cell.angle_beta   90.00
_cell.angle_gamma   90.00
#
_symmetry.space_group_name_H-M   'P 1'
#
loop_
_entity.id
_entity.type
_entity.pdbx_description
1 polymer ?
#
loop_
_entity_poly.entity_id
_entity_poly.type
_entity_poly.pdbx_seq_one_letter_code
_entity_poly.pdbx_strand_id
1 'polypeptide(L)' 'PALHRMAQDGWLRAEWGTTEKNRQARFYAITAAGKKQLELEERSWVRLSDGVQRVLRYT' A
#
# COMPACT_ATOMS: atom_id res chain seq x y z
N PRO A 1 0.57 -4.51 11.91
CA PRO A 1 0.27 -3.09 12.24
C PRO A 1 0.32 -2.07 11.07
N ALA A 2 0.77 -2.41 9.85
CA ALA A 2 0.76 -1.46 8.72
C ALA A 2 -0.65 -1.23 8.13
N LEU A 3 -1.36 -2.31 7.78
CA LEU A 3 -2.71 -2.23 7.20
C LEU A 3 -3.73 -1.51 8.09
N HIS A 4 -3.60 -1.67 9.41
CA HIS A 4 -4.46 -0.98 10.36
C HIS A 4 -4.24 0.54 10.36
N ARG A 5 -2.98 0.99 10.26
CA ARG A 5 -2.67 2.42 10.14
C ARG A 5 -3.17 2.97 8.81
N MET A 6 -2.92 2.27 7.72
CA MET A 6 -3.43 2.68 6.40
C MET A 6 -4.97 2.74 6.36
N ALA A 7 -5.66 1.91 7.15
CA ALA A 7 -7.10 2.00 7.32
C ALA A 7 -7.53 3.21 8.18
N GLN A 8 -6.80 3.49 9.28
CA GLN A 8 -7.01 4.71 10.09
C GLN A 8 -6.77 6.00 9.31
N ASP A 9 -5.76 6.00 8.44
CA ASP A 9 -5.41 7.12 7.55
C ASP A 9 -6.39 7.25 6.36
N GLY A 10 -7.39 6.37 6.26
CA GLY A 10 -8.42 6.37 5.21
C GLY A 10 -7.94 5.88 3.84
N TRP A 11 -6.72 5.36 3.73
CA TRP A 11 -6.17 4.81 2.49
C TRP A 11 -6.75 3.43 2.15
N LEU A 12 -7.15 2.68 3.18
CA LEU A 12 -7.84 1.40 3.04
C LEU A 12 -9.20 1.43 3.72
N ARG A 13 -10.18 0.77 3.13
CA ARG A 13 -11.43 0.40 3.80
C ARG A 13 -11.28 -1.00 4.37
N ALA A 14 -11.67 -1.19 5.62
CA ALA A 14 -11.69 -2.50 6.26
C ALA A 14 -13.14 -2.96 6.47
N GLU A 15 -13.47 -4.13 5.95
CA GLU A 15 -14.80 -4.74 6.08
C GLU A 15 -14.67 -6.15 6.65
N TRP A 16 -15.58 -6.52 7.54
CA TRP A 16 -15.67 -7.90 8.03
C TRP A 16 -16.43 -8.73 7.00
N GLY A 17 -15.85 -9.85 6.59
CA GLY A 17 -16.50 -10.79 5.69
C GLY A 17 -16.27 -12.22 6.16
N THR A 18 -17.13 -13.13 5.70
CA THR A 18 -17.00 -14.55 5.93
C THR A 18 -16.23 -15.17 4.76
N THR A 19 -15.11 -15.82 5.06
CA THR A 19 -14.39 -16.64 4.07
C THR A 19 -15.23 -17.88 3.70
N GLU A 20 -14.96 -18.48 2.54
CA GLU A 20 -15.63 -19.72 2.10
C GLU A 20 -15.59 -20.86 3.14
N LYS A 21 -14.61 -20.83 4.05
CA LYS A 21 -14.47 -21.80 5.14
C LYS A 21 -15.17 -21.39 6.45
N ASN A 22 -16.17 -20.51 6.38
CA ASN A 22 -16.93 -19.97 7.53
C ASN A 22 -16.06 -19.29 8.60
N ARG A 23 -14.87 -18.78 8.25
CA ARG A 23 -14.04 -17.97 9.16
C ARG A 23 -14.26 -16.50 8.90
N GLN A 24 -14.43 -15.71 9.97
CA GLN A 24 -14.46 -14.26 9.86
C GLN A 24 -13.06 -13.72 9.57
N ALA A 25 -12.95 -12.88 8.55
CA ALA A 25 -11.72 -12.19 8.19
C ALA A 25 -11.99 -10.72 7.92
N ARG A 26 -10.98 -9.87 8.14
CA ARG A 26 -11.01 -8.48 7.69
C ARG A 26 -10.50 -8.40 6.27
N PHE A 27 -11.35 -7.94 5.36
CA PHE A 27 -11.01 -7.64 3.98
C PHE A 27 -10.64 -6.16 3.88
N TYR A 28 -9.52 -5.87 3.23
CA TYR A 28 -9.06 -4.51 3.00
C TYR A 28 -9.19 -4.18 1.52
N ALA A 29 -9.81 -3.05 1.21
CA ALA A 29 -9.92 -2.53 -0.15
C ALA A 29 -9.28 -1.14 -0.21
N ILE A 30 -8.52 -0.87 -1.27
CA ILE A 30 -7.92 0.46 -1.46
C ILE A 30 -9.00 1.50 -1.77
N THR A 31 -8.94 2.65 -1.09
CA THR A 31 -9.86 3.76 -1.32
C THR A 31 -9.33 4.67 -2.44
N ALA A 32 -10.15 5.62 -2.90
CA ALA A 32 -9.68 6.64 -3.84
C ALA A 32 -8.55 7.50 -3.25
N ALA A 33 -8.58 7.80 -1.94
CA ALA A 33 -7.50 8.49 -1.25
C ALA A 33 -6.23 7.63 -1.19
N GLY A 34 -6.38 6.33 -0.91
CA GLY A 34 -5.26 5.39 -0.91
C GLY A 34 -4.61 5.23 -2.27
N LYS A 35 -5.38 5.24 -3.37
CA LYS A 35 -4.82 5.24 -4.74
C LYS A 35 -3.96 6.48 -5.00
N LYS A 36 -4.44 7.67 -4.62
CA LYS A 36 -3.65 8.91 -4.76
C LYS A 36 -2.37 8.88 -3.94
N GLN A 37 -2.42 8.36 -2.72
CA GLN A 37 -1.22 8.19 -1.89
C GLN A 37 -0.26 7.19 -2.52
N LEU A 38 -0.77 6.04 -3.00
CA LEU A 38 0.04 5.02 -3.65
C LEU A 38 0.83 5.61 -4.83
N GLU A 39 0.19 6.40 -5.68
CA GLU A 39 0.87 7.07 -6.79
C GLU A 39 1.98 8.03 -6.33
N LEU A 40 1.80 8.72 -5.19
CA LEU A 40 2.83 9.60 -4.63
C LEU A 40 4.03 8.81 -4.13
N GLU A 41 3.78 7.72 -3.39
CA GLU A 41 4.80 6.83 -2.87
C GLU A 41 5.57 6.14 -4.00
N GLU A 42 4.86 5.66 -5.04
CA GLU A 42 5.48 5.06 -6.23
C GLU A 42 6.43 6.04 -6.92
N ARG A 43 6.01 7.30 -7.10
CA ARG A 43 6.90 8.35 -7.67
C ARG A 43 8.13 8.59 -6.80
N SER A 44 7.97 8.56 -5.48
CA SER A 44 9.08 8.71 -4.54
C SER A 44 10.06 7.53 -4.65
N TRP A 45 9.51 6.32 -4.68
CA TRP A 45 10.25 5.08 -4.84
C TRP A 45 11.07 5.06 -6.12
N VAL A 46 10.45 5.41 -7.26
CA VAL A 46 11.14 5.46 -8.57
C VAL A 46 12.34 6.41 -8.53
N ARG A 47 12.19 7.61 -7.94
CA ARG A 47 13.30 8.57 -7.82
C ARG A 47 14.45 7.99 -6.99
N LEU A 48 14.12 7.37 -5.85
CA LEU A 48 15.13 6.77 -4.97
C LEU A 48 15.84 5.59 -5.66
N SER A 49 15.08 4.71 -6.30
CA SER A 49 15.63 3.55 -7.01
C SER A 49 16.51 3.97 -8.19
N ASP A 50 16.15 5.02 -8.94
CA ASP A 50 17.00 5.51 -10.04
C ASP A 50 18.34 6.06 -9.50
N GLY A 51 18.32 6.77 -8.37
CA GLY A 51 19.54 7.23 -7.69
C GLY A 51 20.46 6.07 -7.32
N VAL A 52 19.91 5.03 -6.69
CA VAL A 52 20.67 3.81 -6.34
C VAL A 52 21.20 3.12 -7.61
N GLN A 53 20.38 3.01 -8.65
CA GLN A 53 20.76 2.38 -9.91
C GLN A 53 21.87 3.15 -10.63
N ARG A 54 21.92 4.48 -10.52
CA ARG A 54 23.03 5.30 -11.04
C ARG A 54 24.34 4.99 -10.34
N VAL A 55 24.32 4.86 -9.00
CA VAL A 55 25.51 4.49 -8.21
C VAL A 55 26.01 3.11 -8.61
N LEU A 56 25.12 2.12 -8.69
CA LEU A 56 25.47 0.74 -9.04
C LEU A 56 26.02 0.58 -10.48
N ARG A 57 25.64 1.46 -11.42
CA ARG A 57 26.16 1.44 -12.80
C ARG A 57 27.54 2.08 -12.96
N TYR A 58 27.99 2.83 -11.95
CA TYR A 58 29.28 3.52 -11.97
C TYR A 58 30.41 2.67 -11.36
N THR A 59 30.06 1.57 -10.70
CA THR A 59 30.95 0.46 -10.32
C THR A 59 30.97 -0.62 -11.39
#